data_AF-A0A843F594-F1
#
_entry.id   AF-A0A843F594-F1
#
_cell.length_a   1.000
_cell.length_b   1.000
_cell.length_c   1.000
_cell.angle_alpha   90.00
_cell.angle_beta   90.00
_cell.angle_gamma   90.00
#
_symmetry.space_group_name_H-M   'P 1'
#
loop_
_entity.id
_entity.type
_entity.pdbx_description
1 polymer ?
#
loop_
_entity_poly.entity_id
_entity_poly.type
_entity_poly.pdbx_seq_one_letter_code
_entity_poly.pdbx_strand_id
1 'polypeptide(L)'
;MKIISWNSNGYFSERFPAILEEDADIYVIQECENPLVIDSDKYTAFASNYFWIGENQYYGLGIFAKDNVKIELADLDDKGLRYFIPVTVNDDFNLLGVWTNP
;
A
#
# COMPACT_ATOMS: atom_id res chain seq x y z
N MET A 1 4.72 -0.48 -16.68
CA MET A 1 4.24 -0.47 -15.30
C MET A 1 4.20 0.97 -14.80
N LYS A 2 3.11 1.40 -14.19
CA LYS A 2 2.93 2.72 -13.57
C LYS A 2 2.82 2.52 -12.05
N ILE A 3 3.67 3.21 -11.29
CA ILE A 3 3.68 3.19 -9.82
C ILE A 3 3.39 4.60 -9.34
N ILE A 4 2.43 4.75 -8.43
CA ILE A 4 2.12 6.02 -7.80
C ILE A 4 2.38 5.94 -6.31
N SER A 5 2.95 6.99 -5.74
CA SER A 5 3.02 7.18 -4.30
C SER A 5 2.21 8.39 -3.87
N TRP A 6 1.47 8.27 -2.77
CA TRP A 6 0.69 9.37 -2.21
C TRP A 6 0.64 9.29 -0.68
N ASN A 7 1.03 10.36 0.00
CA ASN A 7 0.62 10.56 1.39
C ASN A 7 -0.80 11.13 1.40
N SER A 8 -1.75 10.31 1.84
CA SER A 8 -3.18 10.60 1.79
C SER A 8 -3.68 11.57 2.86
N ASN A 9 -2.87 11.85 3.90
CA ASN A 9 -3.24 12.64 5.07
C ASN A 9 -4.55 12.13 5.71
N GLY A 10 -4.59 10.82 5.97
CA GLY A 10 -5.75 10.09 6.49
C GLY A 10 -6.94 10.01 5.52
N TYR A 11 -7.98 9.27 5.94
CA TYR A 11 -9.23 9.12 5.19
C TYR A 11 -9.02 8.60 3.76
N PHE A 12 -8.02 7.75 3.53
CA PHE A 12 -7.73 7.23 2.20
C PHE A 12 -8.88 6.37 1.69
N SER A 13 -9.54 5.62 2.58
CA SER A 13 -10.74 4.83 2.25
C SER A 13 -11.87 5.65 1.60
N GLU A 14 -11.93 6.96 1.83
CA GLU A 14 -12.89 7.88 1.19
C GLU A 14 -12.34 8.54 -0.08
N ARG A 15 -11.00 8.71 -0.16
CA ARG A 15 -10.32 9.51 -1.20
C ARG A 15 -9.69 8.68 -2.31
N PHE A 16 -9.54 7.37 -2.13
CA PHE A 16 -8.91 6.50 -3.14
C PHE A 16 -9.55 6.56 -4.54
N PRO A 17 -10.85 6.88 -4.76
CA PRO A 17 -11.36 6.96 -6.12
C PRO A 17 -10.64 8.01 -6.99
N ALA A 18 -10.13 9.08 -6.37
CA ALA A 18 -9.38 10.13 -7.09
C ALA A 18 -8.06 9.61 -7.68
N ILE A 19 -7.42 8.62 -7.06
CA ILE A 19 -6.16 8.06 -7.56
C ILE A 19 -6.39 6.94 -8.58
N LEU A 20 -7.59 6.37 -8.64
CA LEU A 20 -7.94 5.35 -9.63
C LEU A 20 -8.03 5.90 -11.06
N GLU A 21 -8.28 7.21 -11.21
CA GLU A 21 -8.25 7.88 -12.53
C GLU A 21 -6.88 7.77 -13.21
N GLU A 22 -5.83 7.57 -12.42
CA GLU A 22 -4.47 7.40 -12.92
C GLU A 22 -4.17 6.00 -13.46
N ASP A 23 -5.03 5.01 -13.18
CA ASP A 23 -4.90 3.62 -13.64
C ASP A 23 -3.50 3.00 -13.38
N ALA A 24 -2.90 3.29 -12.22
CA ALA A 24 -1.61 2.74 -11.85
C ALA A 24 -1.68 1.23 -11.58
N ASP A 25 -0.56 0.55 -11.81
CA ASP A 25 -0.40 -0.89 -11.52
C ASP A 25 -0.13 -1.14 -10.03
N ILE A 26 0.55 -0.20 -9.38
CA ILE A 26 0.88 -0.23 -7.95
C ILE A 26 0.65 1.16 -7.35
N TYR A 27 0.07 1.20 -6.15
CA TYR A 27 -0.13 2.38 -5.32
C TYR A 27 0.58 2.20 -3.97
N VAL A 28 1.52 3.09 -3.66
CA VAL A 28 2.24 3.15 -2.38
C VAL A 28 1.68 4.30 -1.56
N ILE A 29 0.84 3.99 -0.57
CA ILE A 29 0.03 4.99 0.13
C ILE A 29 0.49 5.13 1.57
N GLN A 30 0.90 6.35 1.94
CA GLN A 30 1.18 6.70 3.33
C GLN A 30 -0.08 7.27 4.00
N GLU A 31 -0.16 7.12 5.32
CA GLU A 31 -1.28 7.55 6.16
C GLU A 31 -2.63 6.92 5.77
N CYS A 32 -2.62 5.71 5.20
CA CYS A 32 -3.84 4.97 4.89
C CYS A 32 -4.30 4.07 6.03
N GLU A 33 -5.61 3.89 6.13
CA GLU A 33 -6.25 2.98 7.08
C GLU A 33 -5.98 1.51 6.73
N ASN A 34 -6.00 0.64 7.74
CA ASN A 34 -5.87 -0.79 7.57
C ASN A 34 -7.06 -1.35 6.77
N PRO A 35 -6.84 -1.98 5.60
CA PRO A 35 -7.94 -2.53 4.80
C PRO A 35 -8.81 -3.57 5.49
N LEU A 36 -8.30 -4.25 6.53
CA LEU A 36 -9.06 -5.27 7.27
C LEU A 36 -10.17 -4.70 8.17
N VAL A 37 -10.15 -3.40 8.47
CA VAL A 37 -11.12 -2.78 9.41
C VAL A 37 -12.11 -1.86 8.72
N ILE A 38 -11.94 -1.63 7.42
CA ILE A 38 -12.79 -0.73 6.65
C ILE A 38 -14.03 -1.48 6.16
N ASP A 39 -15.20 -1.02 6.58
CA ASP A 39 -16.50 -1.53 6.12
C ASP A 39 -16.90 -0.88 4.78
N SER A 40 -16.27 -1.33 3.70
CA SER A 40 -16.54 -0.85 2.33
C SER A 40 -16.15 -1.88 1.28
N ASP A 41 -17.14 -2.48 0.62
CA ASP A 41 -16.93 -3.44 -0.47
C ASP A 41 -15.99 -2.88 -1.57
N LYS A 42 -16.10 -1.58 -1.86
CA LYS A 42 -15.26 -0.94 -2.88
C LYS A 42 -13.80 -0.84 -2.45
N TYR A 43 -13.55 -0.51 -1.19
CA TYR A 43 -12.19 -0.40 -0.67
C TYR A 43 -11.58 -1.79 -0.48
N THR A 44 -12.35 -2.77 0.00
CA THR A 44 -11.93 -4.17 0.06
C THR A 44 -11.60 -4.73 -1.32
N ALA A 45 -12.38 -4.39 -2.35
CA ALA A 45 -12.08 -4.77 -3.73
C ALA A 45 -10.83 -4.07 -4.27
N PHE A 46 -10.61 -2.80 -3.94
CA PHE A 46 -9.37 -2.08 -4.27
C PHE A 46 -8.14 -2.72 -3.59
N ALA A 47 -8.29 -3.11 -2.33
CA ALA A 47 -7.27 -3.75 -1.52
C ALA A 47 -7.39 -5.28 -1.55
N SER A 48 -7.61 -5.86 -2.74
CA SER A 48 -7.61 -7.32 -2.94
C SER A 48 -6.19 -7.91 -2.91
N ASN A 49 -5.20 -7.11 -3.33
CA ASN A 49 -3.80 -7.50 -3.46
C ASN A 49 -2.91 -6.41 -2.85
N TYR A 50 -2.51 -6.60 -1.59
CA TYR A 50 -1.79 -5.56 -0.85
C TYR A 50 -0.90 -6.12 0.26
N PHE A 51 0.03 -5.27 0.70
CA PHE A 51 0.68 -5.35 2.00
C PHE A 51 0.45 -4.05 2.75
N TRP A 52 0.23 -4.11 4.06
CA TRP A 52 0.01 -2.93 4.90
C TRP A 52 0.69 -3.10 6.26
N ILE A 53 1.25 -2.02 6.78
CA ILE A 53 1.82 -1.93 8.13
C ILE A 53 1.42 -0.63 8.80
N GLY A 54 1.07 -0.67 10.09
CA GLY A 54 0.79 0.53 10.87
C GLY A 54 0.72 0.26 12.37
N GLU A 55 1.00 1.29 13.16
CA GLU A 55 0.97 1.21 14.63
C GLU A 55 -0.46 1.22 15.18
N ASN A 56 -1.41 1.70 14.38
CA ASN A 56 -2.85 1.64 14.66
C ASN A 56 -3.63 1.48 13.35
N GLN A 57 -4.93 1.17 13.46
CA GLN A 57 -5.78 0.87 12.31
C GLN A 57 -6.08 2.06 11.38
N TYR A 58 -5.76 3.29 11.77
CA TYR A 58 -6.10 4.51 11.05
C TYR A 58 -4.93 5.10 10.24
N TYR A 59 -3.69 4.80 10.62
CA TYR A 59 -2.50 5.39 9.99
C TYR A 59 -1.43 4.32 9.76
N GLY A 60 -1.19 4.01 8.49
CA GLY A 60 -0.17 3.08 8.07
C GLY A 60 0.41 3.39 6.70
N LEU A 61 1.34 2.53 6.30
CA LEU A 61 1.89 2.44 4.95
C LEU A 61 1.26 1.23 4.27
N GLY A 62 0.72 1.42 3.07
CA GLY A 62 0.19 0.36 2.23
C GLY A 62 0.88 0.30 0.87
N ILE A 63 1.11 -0.90 0.36
CA ILE A 63 1.41 -1.17 -1.05
C ILE A 63 0.22 -1.95 -1.60
N PHE A 64 -0.53 -1.35 -2.53
CA PHE A 64 -1.68 -1.95 -3.19
C PHE A 64 -1.34 -2.17 -4.66
N ALA A 65 -1.72 -3.32 -5.23
CA ALA A 65 -1.43 -3.64 -6.61
C ALA A 65 -2.67 -4.17 -7.32
N LYS A 66 -2.72 -4.05 -8.65
CA LYS A 66 -3.75 -4.73 -9.45
C LYS A 66 -3.65 -6.25 -9.29
N ASP A 67 -4.74 -6.97 -9.47
CA ASP A 67 -4.78 -8.44 -9.34
C ASP A 67 -3.81 -9.18 -10.28
N ASN A 68 -3.47 -8.58 -11.42
CA ASN A 68 -2.53 -9.15 -12.38
C ASN A 68 -1.04 -8.82 -12.09
N VAL A 69 -0.76 -8.09 -11.01
CA VAL A 69 0.60 -7.75 -10.56
C VAL A 69 0.93 -8.61 -9.35
N LYS A 70 1.88 -9.52 -9.52
CA LYS A 70 2.37 -10.35 -8.42
C LYS A 70 3.23 -9.50 -7.49
N ILE A 71 2.87 -9.43 -6.22
CA ILE A 71 3.70 -8.86 -5.15
C ILE A 71 3.92 -9.91 -4.06
N GLU A 72 5.16 -10.06 -3.62
CA GLU A 72 5.55 -10.97 -2.54
C GLU A 72 6.51 -10.25 -1.60
N LEU A 73 6.45 -10.53 -0.29
CA LEU A 73 7.44 -9.97 0.63
C LEU A 73 8.85 -10.47 0.26
N ALA A 74 9.78 -9.54 0.11
CA ALA A 74 11.18 -9.88 -0.07
C ALA A 74 11.83 -10.20 1.28
N ASP A 75 12.78 -11.13 1.28
CA ASP A 75 13.59 -11.46 2.46
C ASP A 75 14.59 -10.34 2.74
N LEU A 76 14.12 -9.30 3.44
CA LEU A 76 14.91 -8.16 3.84
C LEU A 76 14.60 -7.81 5.30
N ASP A 77 15.61 -7.90 6.16
CA ASP A 77 15.53 -7.54 7.57
C ASP A 77 15.21 -6.03 7.70
N ASP A 78 14.06 -5.73 8.32
CA ASP A 78 13.56 -4.36 8.54
C ASP A 78 14.41 -3.57 9.54
N LYS A 79 15.32 -4.21 10.28
CA LYS A 79 16.17 -3.59 11.32
C LYS A 79 15.37 -2.77 12.35
N GLY A 80 14.10 -3.13 12.59
CA GLY A 80 13.20 -2.42 13.50
C GLY A 80 12.59 -1.14 12.94
N LEU A 81 12.61 -0.93 11.61
CA LEU A 81 11.96 0.21 10.96
C LEU A 81 10.42 0.02 10.98
N ARG A 82 9.70 1.04 11.46
CA ARG A 82 8.25 0.97 11.74
C ARG A 82 7.38 0.83 10.48
N TYR A 83 7.68 1.60 9.45
CA TYR A 83 6.92 1.65 8.21
C TYR A 83 7.83 1.23 7.06
N PHE A 84 8.00 -0.08 6.93
CA PHE A 84 8.93 -0.71 6.02
C PHE A 84 8.27 -1.93 5.37
N ILE A 85 8.06 -1.89 4.07
CA ILE A 85 7.45 -2.97 3.29
C ILE A 85 8.35 -3.31 2.10
N PRO A 86 9.19 -4.34 2.20
CA PRO A 86 10.01 -4.81 1.10
C PRO A 86 9.20 -5.83 0.27
N VAL A 87 8.97 -5.56 -1.01
CA VAL A 87 8.31 -6.51 -1.92
C VAL A 87 9.11 -6.76 -3.19
N THR A 88 9.03 -7.99 -3.69
CA THR A 88 9.39 -8.34 -5.07
C THR A 88 8.15 -8.19 -5.94
N VAL A 89 8.29 -7.56 -7.10
CA VAL A 89 7.20 -7.33 -8.06
C VAL A 89 7.45 -8.16 -9.31
N ASN A 90 6.48 -9.01 -9.68
CA ASN A 90 6.50 -9.86 -10.87
C ASN A 90 7.78 -10.70 -11.05
N ASP A 91 8.47 -11.02 -9.96
CA ASP A 91 9.79 -11.68 -9.97
C ASP A 91 10.84 -10.93 -10.82
N ASP A 92 10.64 -9.63 -11.07
CA ASP A 92 11.42 -8.81 -12.00
C ASP A 92 12.24 -7.75 -11.27
N PHE A 93 11.64 -7.04 -10.32
CA PHE A 93 12.33 -6.01 -9.53
C PHE A 93 11.83 -5.93 -8.09
N ASN A 94 12.62 -5.28 -7.23
CA ASN A 94 12.25 -5.02 -5.85
C ASN A 94 11.67 -3.61 -5.70
N LEU A 95 10.57 -3.49 -4.96
CA LEU A 95 9.97 -2.23 -4.53
C LEU A 95 10.05 -2.15 -3.01
N LEU A 96 10.58 -1.04 -2.49
CA LEU A 96 10.68 -0.80 -1.07
C LEU A 96 9.78 0.36 -0.66
N GLY A 97 8.69 0.06 0.04
CA GLY A 97 7.84 1.06 0.67
C GLY A 97 8.45 1.52 1.99
N VAL A 98 8.71 2.82 2.13
CA VAL A 98 9.18 3.43 3.38
C VAL A 98 8.39 4.69 3.68
N TRP A 99 7.99 4.88 4.94
CA TRP A 99 7.42 6.14 5.41
C TRP A 99 8.12 6.63 6.68
N THR A 100 8.78 7.78 6.58
CA THR A 100 9.45 8.43 7.71
C THR A 100 8.48 9.36 8.42
N ASN A 101 7.56 8.78 9.21
CA ASN A 101 6.71 9.56 10.11
C ASN A 101 7.57 10.06 11.30
N PRO A 102 7.69 11.38 11.54
CA PRO A 102 8.45 11.94 12.67
C PRO A 102 7.89 11.57 14.05
#